data_AF-A0A7S1AJN6-F1
#
_entry.id   AF-A0A7S1AJN6-F1
#
_cell.length_a   1.000
_cell.length_b   1.000
_cell.length_c   1.000
_cell.angle_alpha   90.00
_cell.angle_beta   90.00
_cell.angle_gamma   90.00
#
_symmetry.space_group_name_H-M   'P 1'
#
loop_
_entity.id
_entity.type
_entity.pdbx_description
1 polymer ?
#
loop_
_entity_poly.entity_id
_entity_poly.type
_entity_poly.pdbx_seq_one_letter_code
_entity_poly.pdbx_strand_id
1 'polypeptide(L)'
;RCISEVALEASTPPFGSPHDFTTSIGRGVSGGIKEFGGVTARVGNLAYFQETHRLAQTKTTEDILSWAAYLTSQANTVVFLHADCQLLGAVAVHDPLRPESLWVVEYMQNLGLDVWLCS
;
A
#
# COMPACT_ATOMS: atom_id res chain seq x y z
N ARG A 1 -11.67 -3.90 -10.04
CA ARG A 1 -12.68 -2.88 -9.66
C ARG A 1 -11.95 -1.63 -9.25
N CYS A 2 -12.45 -0.44 -9.62
CA CYS A 2 -11.81 0.80 -9.20
C CYS A 2 -12.04 1.01 -7.70
N ILE A 3 -11.05 1.56 -6.98
CA ILE A 3 -11.17 1.83 -5.53
C ILE A 3 -12.32 2.82 -5.25
N SER A 4 -12.60 3.75 -6.17
CA SER A 4 -13.71 4.70 -6.04
C SER A 4 -15.09 4.04 -6.14
N GLU A 5 -15.24 2.99 -6.95
CA GLU A 5 -16.50 2.25 -7.10
C GLU A 5 -16.82 1.47 -5.82
N VAL A 6 -15.81 0.82 -5.24
CA VAL A 6 -15.96 0.07 -3.98
C VAL A 6 -16.29 1.00 -2.80
N ALA A 7 -15.72 2.21 -2.77
CA ALA A 7 -16.03 3.21 -1.75
C ALA A 7 -17.48 3.74 -1.86
N LEU A 8 -18.02 3.85 -3.07
CA LEU A 8 -19.43 4.23 -3.27
C LEU A 8 -20.37 3.12 -2.81
N GLU A 9 -20.04 1.86 -3.11
CA GLU A 9 -20.81 0.68 -2.67
C GLU A 9 -20.82 0.52 -1.14
N ALA A 10 -19.72 0.86 -0.47
CA ALA A 10 -19.56 0.74 0.98
C ALA A 10 -20.35 1.79 1.79
N SER A 11 -21.12 2.69 1.15
CA SER A 11 -21.80 3.82 1.80
C SER A 11 -20.86 4.68 2.64
N THR A 12 -19.57 4.75 2.27
CA THR A 12 -18.61 5.61 2.96
C THR A 12 -19.03 7.06 2.77
N PRO A 13 -19.10 7.87 3.85
CA PRO A 13 -19.51 9.26 3.74
C PRO A 13 -18.57 10.01 2.78
N PRO A 14 -19.08 11.01 2.04
CA PRO A 14 -18.24 11.81 1.17
C PRO A 14 -17.15 12.49 2.02
N PHE A 15 -15.89 12.22 1.67
CA PHE A 15 -14.73 12.86 2.29
C PHE A 15 -14.33 14.07 1.46
N GLY A 16 -14.05 15.20 2.11
CA GLY A 16 -13.39 16.32 1.46
C GLY A 16 -11.96 15.95 1.03
N SER A 17 -11.40 16.75 0.13
CA SER A 17 -10.01 16.60 -0.27
C SER A 17 -9.08 16.74 0.95
N PRO A 18 -8.06 15.86 1.09
CA PRO A 18 -7.04 16.03 2.11
C PRO A 18 -6.39 17.41 2.01
N HIS A 19 -6.09 18.03 3.16
CA HIS A 19 -5.30 19.25 3.23
C HIS A 19 -3.85 18.93 3.60
N ASP A 20 -2.94 19.87 3.36
CA ASP A 20 -1.51 19.73 3.66
C ASP A 20 -0.91 18.43 3.10
N PHE A 21 -1.29 18.09 1.87
CA PHE A 21 -0.84 16.87 1.22
C PHE A 21 0.67 16.93 0.96
N THR A 22 1.39 15.90 1.42
CA THR A 22 2.84 15.77 1.22
C THR A 22 3.20 14.38 0.76
N THR A 23 4.23 14.29 -0.08
CA THR A 23 4.79 13.03 -0.57
C THR A 23 6.16 12.79 0.08
N SER A 24 6.46 11.55 0.40
CA SER A 24 7.76 11.09 0.89
C SER A 24 8.28 10.01 -0.06
N ILE A 25 9.30 10.35 -0.83
CA ILE A 25 9.85 9.50 -1.90
C ILE A 25 10.27 8.14 -1.33
N GLY A 26 9.83 7.06 -1.97
CA GLY A 26 10.11 5.68 -1.53
C GLY A 26 9.39 5.25 -0.25
N ARG A 27 8.48 6.08 0.28
CA ARG A 27 7.74 5.81 1.53
C ARG A 27 6.25 5.80 1.31
N GLY A 28 5.68 6.92 0.87
CA GLY A 28 4.24 7.10 0.81
C GLY A 28 3.80 8.56 0.76
N VAL A 29 2.56 8.80 1.21
CA VAL A 29 1.89 10.10 1.21
C VAL A 29 1.20 10.35 2.54
N SER A 30 1.00 11.63 2.88
CA SER A 30 0.24 12.04 4.05
C SER A 30 -0.64 13.25 3.76
N GLY A 31 -1.69 13.42 4.55
CA GLY A 31 -2.55 14.59 4.51
C GLY A 31 -3.53 14.62 5.68
N GLY A 32 -4.01 15.81 6.03
CA GLY A 32 -5.02 16.00 7.05
C GLY A 32 -6.43 15.72 6.52
N ILE A 33 -7.28 15.08 7.32
CA ILE A 33 -8.70 14.83 7.00
C ILE A 33 -9.57 15.52 8.06
N LYS A 34 -10.27 16.59 7.67
CA LYS A 34 -11.04 17.43 8.60
C LYS A 34 -12.26 16.70 9.16
N GLU A 35 -12.89 15.90 8.32
CA GLU A 35 -14.12 15.14 8.58
C GLU A 35 -13.95 14.12 9.71
N PHE A 36 -12.72 13.69 9.97
CA PHE A 36 -12.37 12.78 11.06
C PHE A 36 -11.79 13.49 12.29
N GLY A 37 -12.08 14.79 12.48
CA GLY A 37 -11.55 15.55 13.63
C GLY A 37 -10.15 16.12 13.41
N GLY A 38 -9.74 16.28 12.15
CA GLY A 38 -8.43 16.87 11.80
C GLY A 38 -7.25 15.89 11.89
N VAL A 39 -7.51 14.59 11.83
CA VAL A 39 -6.47 13.56 11.90
C VAL A 39 -5.53 13.62 10.69
N THR A 40 -4.26 13.30 10.91
CA THR A 40 -3.30 13.15 9.82
C THR A 40 -3.25 11.70 9.37
N ALA A 41 -3.85 11.43 8.21
CA ALA A 41 -3.77 10.14 7.55
C ALA A 41 -2.45 10.01 6.79
N ARG A 42 -1.91 8.80 6.78
CA ARG A 42 -0.68 8.43 6.10
C ARG A 42 -0.89 7.09 5.40
N VAL A 43 -0.46 7.02 4.14
CA VAL A 43 -0.54 5.81 3.33
C VAL A 43 0.83 5.54 2.75
N GLY A 44 1.39 4.35 2.98
CA GLY A 44 2.71 4.00 2.45
C GLY A 44 3.18 2.61 2.83
N ASN A 45 4.46 2.34 2.63
CA ASN A 45 5.06 1.08 3.05
C ASN A 45 5.18 0.95 4.57
N LEU A 46 5.49 -0.26 5.05
CA LEU A 46 5.59 -0.54 6.48
C LEU A 46 6.66 0.32 7.17
N ALA A 47 7.75 0.63 6.48
CA ALA A 47 8.82 1.44 7.03
C ALA A 47 8.35 2.89 7.31
N TYR A 48 7.45 3.43 6.49
CA TYR A 48 6.86 4.76 6.75
C TYR A 48 6.08 4.80 8.08
N PHE A 49 5.38 3.71 8.40
CA PHE A 49 4.71 3.57 9.69
C PHE A 49 5.73 3.52 10.85
N GLN A 50 6.73 2.64 10.74
CA GLN A 50 7.70 2.39 11.80
C GLN A 50 8.59 3.61 12.13
N GLU A 51 8.85 4.47 11.14
CA GLU A 51 9.63 5.70 11.31
C GLU A 51 8.84 6.79 12.02
N THR A 52 7.52 6.84 11.77
CA THR A 52 6.66 7.86 12.38
C THR A 52 6.20 7.45 13.77
N HIS A 53 6.02 6.15 14.03
CA HIS A 53 5.45 5.64 15.28
C HIS A 53 5.94 4.23 15.64
N ARG A 54 5.95 3.93 16.94
CA ARG A 54 6.15 2.55 17.42
C ARG A 54 4.84 1.77 17.27
N LEU A 55 4.89 0.61 16.59
CA LEU A 55 3.76 -0.31 16.48
C LEU A 55 3.26 -0.70 17.88
N ALA A 56 2.00 -0.37 18.17
CA ALA A 56 1.30 -0.98 19.29
C ALA A 56 1.13 -2.48 18.98
N GLN A 57 1.59 -3.34 19.87
CA GLN A 57 1.44 -4.79 19.72
C GLN A 57 0.03 -5.20 20.12
N THR A 58 -0.90 -4.99 19.22
CA THR A 58 -2.28 -5.47 19.34
C THR A 58 -2.48 -6.66 18.42
N LYS A 59 -3.43 -7.54 18.75
CA LYS A 59 -3.81 -8.67 17.89
C LYS A 59 -4.22 -8.19 16.49
N THR A 60 -4.98 -7.10 16.40
CA THR A 60 -5.38 -6.49 15.12
C THR A 60 -4.17 -6.09 14.28
N THR A 61 -3.14 -5.51 14.91
CA THR A 61 -1.90 -5.14 14.22
C THR A 61 -1.16 -6.38 13.70
N GLU A 62 -1.09 -7.45 14.49
CA GLU A 62 -0.48 -8.72 14.09
C GLU A 62 -1.23 -9.38 12.92
N ASP A 63 -2.56 -9.36 12.95
CA ASP A 63 -3.42 -9.89 11.88
C ASP A 63 -3.20 -9.12 10.56
N ILE A 64 -3.15 -7.77 10.61
CA ILE A 64 -2.89 -6.93 9.43
C ILE A 64 -1.50 -7.22 8.86
N LEU A 65 -0.48 -7.33 9.71
CA LEU A 65 0.89 -7.59 9.27
C LEU A 65 1.04 -8.99 8.67
N SER A 66 0.39 -9.99 9.26
CA SER A 66 0.38 -11.37 8.75
C SER A 66 -0.33 -11.46 7.39
N TRP A 67 -1.46 -10.79 7.24
CA TRP A 67 -2.18 -10.69 5.97
C TRP A 67 -1.35 -9.98 4.89
N ALA A 68 -0.69 -8.87 5.24
CA ALA A 68 0.18 -8.14 4.35
C ALA A 68 1.36 -9.00 3.88
N ALA A 69 2.03 -9.71 4.80
CA ALA A 69 3.12 -10.62 4.47
C ALA A 69 2.68 -11.74 3.52
N TYR A 70 1.49 -12.32 3.77
CA TYR A 70 0.90 -13.31 2.86
C TYR A 70 0.69 -12.73 1.46
N LEU A 71 0.07 -11.56 1.30
CA LEU A 71 -0.19 -11.00 -0.02
C LEU A 71 1.06 -10.53 -0.75
N THR A 72 2.05 -10.00 -0.03
CA THR A 72 3.37 -9.69 -0.62
C THR A 72 4.05 -10.95 -1.15
N SER A 73 3.93 -12.09 -0.47
CA SER A 73 4.46 -13.37 -0.99
C SER A 73 3.79 -13.82 -2.30
N GLN A 74 2.61 -13.29 -2.59
CA GLN A 74 1.84 -13.53 -3.82
C GLN A 74 2.05 -12.42 -4.87
N ALA A 75 3.18 -11.70 -4.82
CA ALA A 75 3.52 -10.60 -5.73
C ALA A 75 2.51 -9.44 -5.74
N ASN A 76 1.91 -9.13 -4.59
CA ASN A 76 1.10 -7.92 -4.43
C ASN A 76 1.93 -6.81 -3.78
N THR A 77 1.71 -5.58 -4.24
CA THR A 77 2.19 -4.37 -3.57
C THR A 77 1.23 -4.04 -2.45
N VAL A 78 1.67 -4.10 -1.19
CA VAL A 78 0.85 -3.79 -0.02
C VAL A 78 1.22 -2.42 0.53
N VAL A 79 0.22 -1.55 0.70
CA VAL A 79 0.34 -0.25 1.37
C VAL A 79 -0.50 -0.22 2.63
N PHE A 80 0.02 0.42 3.67
CA PHE A 80 -0.57 0.51 4.99
C PHE A 80 -1.20 1.89 5.19
N LEU A 81 -2.40 1.92 5.77
CA LEU A 81 -3.07 3.14 6.20
C LEU A 81 -2.89 3.29 7.71
N HIS A 82 -2.44 4.47 8.14
CA HIS A 82 -2.38 4.82 9.54
C HIS A 82 -2.79 6.26 9.81
N ALA A 83 -3.38 6.48 10.97
CA ALA A 83 -3.72 7.81 11.51
C ALA A 83 -3.43 7.80 13.00
N ASP A 84 -3.00 8.94 13.55
CA ASP A 84 -2.78 9.14 14.99
C ASP A 84 -2.06 7.98 15.70
N CYS A 85 -0.91 7.58 15.14
CA CYS A 85 -0.07 6.50 15.64
C CYS A 85 -0.67 5.08 15.56
N GLN A 86 -1.85 4.91 14.97
CA GLN A 86 -2.54 3.63 14.87
C GLN A 86 -2.54 3.10 13.44
N LEU A 87 -2.19 1.82 13.30
CA LEU A 87 -2.35 1.11 12.05
C LEU A 87 -3.84 0.76 11.88
N LEU A 88 -4.48 1.36 10.87
CA LEU A 88 -5.92 1.20 10.63
C LEU A 88 -6.23 0.06 9.66
N GLY A 89 -5.31 -0.23 8.75
CA GLY A 89 -5.49 -1.29 7.77
C GLY A 89 -4.41 -1.29 6.70
N ALA A 90 -4.61 -2.14 5.71
CA ALA A 90 -3.73 -2.25 4.55
C ALA A 90 -4.54 -2.54 3.29
N VAL A 91 -4.01 -2.11 2.15
CA VAL A 91 -4.57 -2.35 0.82
C VAL A 91 -3.50 -3.07 0.01
N ALA A 92 -3.89 -4.17 -0.63
CA ALA A 92 -3.06 -4.88 -1.58
C ALA A 92 -3.46 -4.50 -3.00
N VAL A 93 -2.47 -4.14 -3.80
CA VAL A 93 -2.61 -3.82 -5.21
C VAL A 93 -1.88 -4.89 -5.99
N HIS A 94 -2.59 -5.52 -6.92
CA HIS A 94 -2.03 -6.47 -7.85
C HIS A 94 -1.83 -5.80 -9.20
N ASP A 95 -0.60 -5.77 -9.68
CA ASP A 95 -0.28 -5.42 -11.06
C ASP A 95 0.26 -6.69 -11.76
N PRO A 96 -0.62 -7.45 -12.44
CA PRO A 96 -0.23 -8.72 -13.02
C PRO A 96 0.83 -8.49 -14.10
N LEU A 97 1.85 -9.35 -14.12
CA LEU A 97 2.79 -9.40 -15.24
C LEU A 97 2.01 -9.66 -16.54
N ARG A 98 2.47 -9.04 -17.63
CA ARG A 98 1.90 -9.30 -18.95
C ARG A 98 2.08 -10.79 -19.28
N PRO A 99 1.09 -11.45 -19.91
CA PRO A 99 1.21 -12.86 -20.29
C PRO A 99 2.49 -13.15 -21.09
N GLU A 100 2.93 -12.18 -21.89
CA GLU A 100 4.12 -12.28 -22.73
C GLU A 100 5.43 -12.13 -21.95
N SER A 101 5.42 -11.58 -20.73
CA SER A 101 6.63 -11.29 -19.97
C SER A 101 7.46 -12.54 -19.73
N LEU A 102 6.83 -13.70 -19.47
CA LEU A 102 7.54 -14.94 -19.17
C LEU A 102 8.43 -15.41 -20.33
N TRP A 103 7.85 -15.56 -21.53
CA TRP A 103 8.60 -16.07 -22.67
C TRP A 103 9.69 -15.08 -23.13
N VAL A 104 9.46 -13.77 -22.97
CA VAL A 104 10.46 -12.74 -23.31
C VAL A 104 11.69 -12.86 -22.39
N VAL A 105 11.47 -13.04 -21.08
CA VAL A 105 12.57 -13.24 -20.12
C VAL A 105 13.34 -14.52 -20.44
N GLU A 106 12.64 -15.63 -20.67
CA GLU A 106 13.24 -16.92 -21.03
C GLU A 106 14.05 -16.83 -22.34
N TYR A 107 13.50 -16.14 -23.35
CA TYR A 107 14.17 -15.92 -24.62
C TYR A 107 15.47 -15.12 -24.46
N MET A 108 15.45 -14.04 -23.69
CA MET A 108 16.64 -13.23 -23.41
C MET A 108 17.72 -14.02 -22.65
N GLN A 109 17.31 -14.82 -21.66
CA GLN A 109 18.23 -15.68 -20.90
C GLN A 109 18.86 -16.77 -21.79
N ASN A 110 18.09 -17.35 -22.71
CA ASN A 110 18.62 -18.31 -23.69
C ASN A 110 19.64 -17.70 -24.68
N LEU A 111 19.61 -16.38 -24.88
CA LEU A 111 20.64 -15.64 -25.61
C LEU A 111 21.89 -15.33 -24.77
N GLY A 112 21.91 -15.74 -23.49
CA GLY A 112 23.00 -15.48 -22.56
C GLY A 112 22.96 -14.07 -21.95
N LEU A 113 21.80 -13.42 -21.93
CA LEU A 113 21.61 -12.11 -21.30
C LEU A 113 21.07 -12.25 -19.88
N ASP A 114 21.63 -11.46 -18.97
CA ASP A 114 21.09 -11.31 -17.62
C ASP A 114 19.87 -10.38 -17.63
N VAL A 115 18.79 -10.81 -16.97
CA VAL A 115 17.55 -10.04 -16.84
C VAL A 115 17.34 -9.66 -15.38
N TRP A 116 17.16 -8.36 -15.13
CA TRP A 116 16.97 -7.80 -13.80
C TRP A 116 15.64 -7.04 -13.73
N LEU A 117 14.92 -7.21 -12.63
CA LEU A 117 13.76 -6.38 -12.30
C LEU A 117 14.20 -5.26 -11.35
N CYS A 118 13.94 -4.01 -11.72
CA CYS A 118 14.12 -2.85 -10.85
C CYS A 118 12.75 -2.33 -10.44
N SER A 119 12.44 -2.39 -9.15
CA SER A 119 11.19 -1.92 -8.55
C SER A 119 11.43 -0.93 -7.44
#